data_AF-A0A934DAZ2-F1
#
_entry.id   AF-A0A934DAZ2-F1
#
_cell.length_a   1.000
_cell.length_b   1.000
_cell.length_c   1.000
_cell.angle_alpha   90.00
_cell.angle_beta   90.00
_cell.angle_gamma   90.00
#
_symmetry.space_group_name_H-M   'P 1'
#
loop_
_entity.id
_entity.type
_entity.pdbx_description
1 polymer ?
#
loop_
_entity_poly.entity_id
_entity_poly.type
_entity_poly.pdbx_seq_one_letter_code
_entity_poly.pdbx_strand_id
1 'polypeptide(L)'
;MYELLLAIHIAGACITGLAASYAGIAMWQRQENTYRPLALILGVLAGFEILTGTALSVVSSQITAISLCGNIAIYLSVVFAVEALLYTRMKKISLTFPLAYVATTVASALSLLAGAAALGF
;
A
#
# COMPACT_ATOMS: atom_id res chain seq x y z
N MET A 1 9.83 12.88 -17.50
CA MET A 1 10.08 11.83 -16.49
C MET A 1 9.09 11.93 -15.34
N TYR A 2 8.95 13.11 -14.72
CA TYR A 2 7.95 13.38 -13.67
C TYR A 2 6.52 12.98 -14.07
N GLU A 3 6.01 13.48 -15.21
CA GLU A 3 4.63 13.19 -15.66
C GLU A 3 4.33 11.68 -15.83
N LEU A 4 5.29 10.92 -16.36
CA LEU A 4 5.15 9.48 -16.52
C LEU A 4 5.10 8.78 -15.16
N LEU A 5 5.97 9.18 -14.23
CA LEU A 5 6.01 8.64 -12.88
C LEU A 5 4.73 8.98 -12.10
N LEU A 6 4.20 10.19 -12.27
CA LEU A 6 2.95 10.65 -11.68
C LEU A 6 1.76 9.84 -12.21
N ALA A 7 1.70 9.62 -13.52
CA ALA A 7 0.66 8.78 -14.13
C ALA A 7 0.72 7.34 -13.60
N ILE A 8 1.92 6.77 -13.46
CA ILE A 8 2.14 5.42 -12.90
C ILE A 8 1.68 5.35 -11.43
N HIS A 9 2.02 6.35 -10.62
CA HIS A 9 1.61 6.46 -9.22
C HIS A 9 0.08 6.56 -9.09
N ILE A 10 -0.56 7.44 -9.87
CA ILE A 10 -2.03 7.56 -9.87
C ILE A 10 -2.69 6.25 -10.30
N ALA A 11 -2.14 5.55 -11.30
CA ALA A 11 -2.66 4.25 -11.73
C ALA A 11 -2.56 3.20 -10.61
N GLY A 12 -1.45 3.16 -9.88
CA GLY A 12 -1.28 2.28 -8.73
C GLY A 12 -2.27 2.58 -7.59
N ALA A 13 -2.48 3.86 -7.28
CA ALA A 13 -3.46 4.29 -6.30
C ALA A 13 -4.89 3.84 -6.68
N CYS A 14 -5.27 3.99 -7.96
CA CYS A 14 -6.55 3.51 -8.48
C CYS A 14 -6.70 1.98 -8.36
N ILE A 15 -5.67 1.22 -8.76
CA ILE A 15 -5.66 -0.24 -8.65
C ILE A 15 -5.78 -0.68 -7.18
N THR A 16 -5.13 0.03 -6.26
CA THR A 16 -5.27 -0.24 -4.83
C THR A 16 -6.69 0.03 -4.34
N GLY A 17 -7.28 1.17 -4.70
CA GLY A 17 -8.66 1.48 -4.34
C GLY A 17 -9.64 0.39 -4.82
N LEU A 18 -9.43 -0.13 -6.03
CA LEU A 18 -10.19 -1.26 -6.57
C LEU A 18 -9.96 -2.55 -5.78
N ALA A 19 -8.71 -2.90 -5.47
CA ALA A 19 -8.36 -4.08 -4.69
C ALA A 19 -8.95 -4.03 -3.26
N ALA A 20 -8.88 -2.87 -2.61
CA ALA A 20 -9.46 -2.62 -1.29
C ALA A 20 -11.00 -2.74 -1.32
N SER A 21 -11.65 -2.16 -2.33
CA SER A 21 -13.10 -2.26 -2.53
C SER A 21 -13.52 -3.71 -2.77
N TYR A 22 -12.78 -4.43 -3.62
CA TYR A 22 -13.05 -5.84 -3.90
C TYR A 22 -12.81 -6.72 -2.66
N ALA A 23 -11.83 -6.41 -1.80
CA ALA A 23 -11.68 -7.06 -0.50
C ALA A 23 -12.90 -6.85 0.40
N GLY A 24 -13.48 -5.65 0.42
CA GLY A 24 -14.76 -5.38 1.08
C GLY A 24 -15.89 -6.28 0.58
N ILE A 25 -16.05 -6.38 -0.75
CA ILE A 25 -17.07 -7.22 -1.39
C ILE A 25 -16.83 -8.71 -1.11
N ALA A 26 -15.58 -9.19 -1.23
CA ALA A 26 -15.20 -10.57 -0.94
C ALA A 26 -15.49 -10.94 0.52
N MET A 27 -15.21 -10.03 1.46
CA MET A 27 -15.56 -10.22 2.87
C MET A 27 -17.08 -10.26 3.08
N TRP A 28 -17.85 -9.40 2.40
CA TRP A 28 -19.31 -9.41 2.45
C TRP A 28 -19.91 -10.71 1.93
N GLN A 29 -19.42 -11.19 0.79
CA GLN A 29 -19.87 -12.41 0.13
C GLN A 29 -19.25 -13.70 0.70
N ARG A 30 -18.41 -13.59 1.73
CA ARG A 30 -17.72 -14.73 2.38
C ARG A 30 -16.90 -15.58 1.39
N GLN A 31 -16.24 -14.94 0.42
CA GLN A 31 -15.37 -15.63 -0.53
C GLN A 31 -13.99 -15.93 0.09
N GLU A 32 -13.91 -16.93 0.97
CA GLU A 32 -12.71 -17.19 1.78
C GLU A 32 -11.44 -17.44 0.95
N ASN A 33 -11.58 -18.05 -0.23
CA ASN A 33 -10.47 -18.33 -1.15
C ASN A 33 -9.77 -17.08 -1.67
N THR A 34 -10.41 -15.90 -1.61
CA THR A 34 -9.84 -14.65 -2.14
C THR A 34 -9.12 -13.82 -1.07
N TYR A 35 -9.27 -14.14 0.22
CA TYR A 35 -8.74 -13.31 1.31
C TYR A 35 -7.21 -13.24 1.30
N ARG A 36 -6.55 -14.38 1.16
CA ARG A 36 -5.08 -14.45 1.15
C ARG A 36 -4.48 -13.79 -0.10
N PRO A 37 -4.96 -14.07 -1.33
CA PRO A 37 -4.51 -13.33 -2.51
C PRO A 37 -4.69 -11.82 -2.37
N LEU A 38 -5.82 -11.36 -1.82
CA LEU A 38 -6.07 -9.93 -1.65
C LEU A 38 -5.15 -9.26 -0.64
N ALA A 39 -4.86 -9.93 0.48
CA ALA A 39 -3.87 -9.44 1.45
C ALA A 39 -2.48 -9.30 0.80
N LEU A 40 -2.05 -10.26 -0.02
CA LEU A 40 -0.77 -10.18 -0.74
C LEU A 40 -0.77 -9.04 -1.77
N ILE A 41 -1.84 -8.90 -2.56
CA ILE A 41 -1.97 -7.85 -3.57
C ILE A 41 -1.93 -6.47 -2.90
N LEU A 42 -2.68 -6.27 -1.81
CA LEU A 42 -2.69 -5.02 -1.05
C LEU A 42 -1.30 -4.68 -0.48
N GLY A 43 -0.60 -5.65 0.10
CA GLY A 43 0.77 -5.45 0.59
C GLY A 43 1.77 -5.07 -0.50
N VAL A 44 1.68 -5.69 -1.68
CA VAL A 44 2.53 -5.34 -2.83
C VAL A 44 2.21 -3.94 -3.36
N LEU A 45 0.93 -3.61 -3.50
CA LEU A 45 0.49 -2.29 -3.95
C LEU A 45 0.90 -1.19 -2.95
N ALA A 46 0.81 -1.45 -1.65
CA ALA A 46 1.27 -0.51 -0.64
C ALA A 46 2.77 -0.22 -0.75
N GLY A 47 3.60 -1.26 -0.95
CA GLY A 47 5.02 -1.08 -1.22
C GLY A 47 5.29 -0.28 -2.51
N PHE A 48 4.54 -0.58 -3.57
CA PHE A 48 4.62 0.13 -4.84
C PHE A 48 4.28 1.62 -4.71
N GLU A 49 3.24 1.97 -3.97
CA GLU A 49 2.85 3.37 -3.73
C GLU A 49 3.90 4.14 -2.93
N ILE A 50 4.48 3.52 -1.90
CA ILE A 50 5.58 4.14 -1.16
C ILE A 50 6.78 4.38 -2.08
N LEU A 51 7.16 3.39 -2.90
CA LEU A 51 8.30 3.51 -3.82
C LEU A 51 8.09 4.59 -4.88
N THR A 52 6.94 4.57 -5.56
CA THR A 52 6.63 5.54 -6.62
C THR A 52 6.43 6.94 -6.05
N GLY A 53 5.80 7.07 -4.88
CA GLY A 53 5.72 8.33 -4.15
C GLY A 53 7.10 8.87 -3.77
N THR A 54 7.98 8.02 -3.22
CA THR A 54 9.36 8.42 -2.87
C THR A 54 10.12 8.87 -4.12
N ALA A 55 9.98 8.15 -5.23
CA ALA A 55 10.59 8.56 -6.49
C ALA A 55 10.05 9.91 -6.99
N LEU A 56 8.75 10.21 -6.77
CA LEU A 56 8.16 11.49 -7.12
C LEU A 56 8.73 12.66 -6.30
N SER A 57 8.99 12.48 -5.00
CA SER A 57 9.60 13.54 -4.19
C SER A 57 11.04 13.82 -4.61
N VAL A 58 11.79 12.79 -4.98
CA VAL A 58 13.18 12.96 -5.47
C VAL A 58 13.23 13.69 -6.83
N VAL A 59 12.27 13.44 -7.72
CA VAL A 59 12.27 13.99 -9.09
C VAL A 59 11.58 15.36 -9.17
N SER A 60 10.71 15.70 -8.23
CA SER A 60 9.95 16.94 -8.24
C SER A 60 10.57 18.01 -7.35
N SER A 61 10.81 19.20 -7.90
CA SER A 61 11.18 20.38 -7.11
C SER A 61 9.98 21.02 -6.38
N GLN A 62 8.77 20.52 -6.61
CA GLN A 62 7.51 21.10 -6.09
C GLN A 62 6.88 20.24 -4.99
N ILE A 63 7.10 18.92 -5.02
CA ILE A 63 6.58 17.99 -4.01
C ILE A 63 7.68 17.74 -2.99
N THR A 64 7.51 18.28 -1.79
CA THR A 64 8.40 17.95 -0.66
C THR A 64 8.07 16.56 -0.13
N ALA A 65 9.08 15.81 0.34
CA ALA A 65 8.84 14.52 1.01
C ALA A 65 7.88 14.61 2.20
N ILE A 66 7.77 15.77 2.86
CA ILE A 66 6.82 15.99 3.96
C ILE A 66 5.38 15.96 3.46
N SER A 67 5.07 16.65 2.36
CA SER A 67 3.74 16.63 1.74
C SER A 67 3.38 15.23 1.24
N LEU A 68 4.38 14.52 0.70
CA LEU A 68 4.25 13.13 0.28
C LEU A 68 3.95 12.19 1.46
N CYS A 69 4.67 12.33 2.58
CA CYS A 69 4.49 11.52 3.79
C CYS A 69 3.07 11.64 4.35
N GLY A 70 2.45 12.83 4.30
CA GLY A 70 1.07 13.03 4.75
C GLY A 70 0.07 12.21 3.92
N ASN A 71 0.18 12.27 2.59
CA ASN A 71 -0.71 11.53 1.68
C ASN A 71 -0.45 10.01 1.75
N ILE A 72 0.81 9.59 1.81
CA ILE A 72 1.18 8.18 1.99
C ILE A 72 0.65 7.65 3.33
N ALA A 73 0.71 8.43 4.41
CA ALA A 73 0.18 8.00 5.71
C ALA A 73 -1.33 7.76 5.68
N ILE A 74 -2.10 8.66 5.05
CA ILE A 74 -3.55 8.47 4.87
C ILE A 74 -3.81 7.19 4.07
N TYR A 75 -3.12 7.03 2.94
CA TYR A 75 -3.26 5.86 2.09
C TYR A 75 -2.92 4.54 2.84
N LEU A 76 -1.78 4.49 3.54
CA LEU A 76 -1.36 3.32 4.31
C LEU A 76 -2.32 3.01 5.45
N SER A 77 -2.96 4.03 6.05
CA SER A 77 -3.98 3.78 7.08
C SER A 77 -5.22 3.08 6.54
N VAL A 78 -5.64 3.42 5.31
CA VAL A 78 -6.75 2.74 4.63
C VAL A 78 -6.38 1.29 4.30
N VAL A 79 -5.19 1.06 3.72
CA VAL A 79 -4.72 -0.29 3.42
C VAL A 79 -4.61 -1.12 4.70
N PHE A 80 -4.00 -0.56 5.76
CA PHE A 80 -3.88 -1.20 7.06
C PHE A 80 -5.24 -1.57 7.65
N ALA A 81 -6.24 -0.70 7.54
CA ALA A 81 -7.60 -1.01 8.01
C ALA A 81 -8.21 -2.21 7.26
N VAL A 82 -8.06 -2.27 5.94
CA VAL A 82 -8.55 -3.39 5.12
C VAL A 82 -7.80 -4.69 5.45
N GLU A 83 -6.48 -4.63 5.59
CA GLU A 83 -5.66 -5.77 5.98
C GLU A 83 -5.98 -6.26 7.39
N ALA A 84 -6.23 -5.36 8.35
CA ALA A 84 -6.65 -5.71 9.70
C ALA A 84 -8.02 -6.43 9.71
N LEU A 85 -8.95 -5.99 8.85
CA LEU A 85 -10.23 -6.68 8.64
C LEU A 85 -10.03 -8.08 8.05
N LEU A 86 -9.19 -8.21 7.01
CA LEU A 86 -8.85 -9.51 6.41
C LEU A 86 -8.18 -10.43 7.44
N TYR A 87 -7.21 -9.94 8.21
CA TYR A 87 -6.56 -10.67 9.29
C TYR A 87 -7.57 -11.19 10.32
N THR A 88 -8.48 -10.32 10.77
CA THR A 88 -9.51 -10.68 11.74
C THR A 88 -10.47 -11.74 11.18
N ARG A 89 -10.84 -11.64 9.90
CA ARG A 89 -11.67 -12.63 9.22
C ARG A 89 -10.96 -13.96 9.04
N MET A 90 -9.73 -13.96 8.55
CA MET A 90 -8.91 -15.16 8.33
C MET A 90 -8.65 -15.89 9.65
N LYS A 91 -8.39 -15.17 10.75
CA LYS A 91 -8.24 -15.75 12.09
C LYS A 91 -9.50 -16.49 12.56
N LYS A 92 -10.70 -15.99 12.24
CA LYS A 92 -11.98 -16.64 12.59
C LYS A 92 -12.22 -17.94 11.84
N ILE A 93 -11.66 -18.08 10.64
CA ILE A 93 -11.79 -19.29 9.79
C ILE A 93 -10.53 -20.16 9.81
N SER A 94 -9.62 -19.95 10.77
CA SER A 94 -8.35 -20.67 10.92
C SER A 94 -7.42 -20.61 9.69
N LEU A 95 -7.55 -19.58 8.85
CA LEU A 95 -6.70 -19.37 7.69
C LEU A 95 -5.51 -18.47 8.07
N THR A 96 -4.31 -18.85 7.62
CA THR A 96 -3.08 -18.14 8.00
C THR A 96 -2.94 -16.84 7.20
N PHE A 97 -2.83 -15.70 7.89
CA PHE A 97 -2.54 -14.41 7.26
C PHE A 97 -1.05 -14.32 6.88
N PRO A 98 -0.71 -13.85 5.66
CA PRO A 98 0.67 -13.75 5.19
C PRO A 98 1.38 -12.51 5.76
N LEU A 99 1.39 -12.35 7.09
CA LEU A 99 1.86 -11.16 7.78
C LEU A 99 3.32 -10.83 7.42
N ALA A 100 4.18 -11.85 7.35
CA ALA A 100 5.59 -11.68 7.04
C ALA A 100 5.77 -10.96 5.69
N TYR A 101 5.08 -11.38 4.64
CA TYR A 101 5.21 -10.80 3.30
C TYR A 101 4.70 -9.36 3.24
N VAL A 102 3.53 -9.10 3.84
CA VAL A 102 2.94 -7.76 3.90
C VAL A 102 3.86 -6.82 4.67
N ALA A 103 4.27 -7.22 5.88
CA ALA A 103 5.11 -6.40 6.75
C ALA A 103 6.49 -6.15 6.13
N THR A 104 7.14 -7.16 5.53
CA THR A 104 8.47 -6.97 4.92
C THR A 104 8.43 -6.03 3.74
N THR A 105 7.36 -6.08 2.93
CA THR A 105 7.22 -5.25 1.73
C THR A 105 6.97 -3.79 2.10
N VAL A 106 6.10 -3.55 3.09
CA VAL A 106 5.85 -2.20 3.60
C VAL A 106 7.07 -1.66 4.35
N ALA A 107 7.71 -2.46 5.20
CA ALA A 107 8.87 -2.04 5.97
C ALA A 107 10.09 -1.70 5.09
N SER A 108 10.36 -2.49 4.05
CA SER A 108 11.45 -2.20 3.11
C SER A 108 11.20 -0.89 2.35
N ALA A 109 9.96 -0.66 1.91
CA ALA A 109 9.59 0.57 1.22
C ALA A 109 9.65 1.79 2.15
N LEU A 110 9.17 1.68 3.39
CA LEU A 110 9.28 2.74 4.41
C LEU A 110 10.74 3.06 4.75
N SER A 111 11.62 2.06 4.78
CA SER A 111 13.05 2.26 5.01
C SER A 111 13.69 3.11 3.91
N LEU A 112 13.28 2.91 2.66
CA LEU A 112 13.72 3.73 1.52
C LEU A 112 13.17 5.15 1.59
N LEU A 113 11.88 5.33 1.93
CA LEU A 113 11.28 6.65 2.15
C LEU A 113 12.01 7.42 3.27
N ALA A 114 12.31 6.75 4.39
CA ALA A 114 13.05 7.35 5.49
C ALA A 114 14.47 7.76 5.07
N GLY A 115 15.14 6.94 4.26
CA GLY A 115 16.44 7.26 3.68
C GLY A 115 16.39 8.49 2.75
N ALA A 116 15.37 8.58 1.89
CA ALA A 116 15.17 9.73 1.02
C ALA A 116 14.93 11.02 1.82
N ALA A 117 14.05 10.97 2.82
CA ALA A 117 13.76 12.11 3.70
C ALA A 117 14.99 12.56 4.50
N ALA A 118 15.82 11.63 4.98
CA ALA A 118 17.05 11.94 5.71
C ALA A 118 18.09 12.67 4.84
N LEU A 119 18.06 12.45 3.52
CA LEU A 119 18.93 13.12 2.56
C LEU A 119 18.38 14.47 2.07
N GLY A 120 17.20 14.89 2.57
CA GLY A 120 16.58 16.17 2.21
C GLY A 120 15.86 16.18 0.87
N PHE A 121 15.55 15.00 0.33
CA PHE A 121 14.61 14.82 -0.78
C PHE A 121 13.18 14.73 -0.25
#